data_AF-A0A6I6WHJ6-F1
#
_entry.id   AF-A0A6I6WHJ6-F1
#
_cell.length_a   1.000
_cell.length_b   1.000
_cell.length_c   1.000
_cell.angle_alpha   90.00
_cell.angle_beta   90.00
_cell.angle_gamma   90.00
#
_symmetry.space_group_name_H-M   'P 1'
#
loop_
_entity.id
_entity.type
_entity.pdbx_description
1 polymer ?
#
loop_
_entity_poly.entity_id
_entity_poly.type
_entity_poly.pdbx_seq_one_letter_code
_entity_poly.pdbx_strand_id
1 'polypeptide(L)'
;MSEGEHLTPAHHVGELLARARNPFDVPDALLRRLDSALMVQVELAGWRHRNNPRPALRCSSFRHAFLLADGGSAVLWELCYDDPEHGGELREVYADEAELRRAEQRVHRRMGGGPRTGPGSTAGGEPAARRGPAEPRSSCGHLSAPDTTAQGAHTYTGEDSPDHARRLLRRAENPDRPGEDVRRRLATALGHDIVYVPRPSAWESRGRVWCSVYQHAFLLADGSEISLYELEHNLSGSGRLVCEVYLEETVADEAVLRMARERGIDL
;
A
#
# COMPACT_ATOMS: atom_id res chain seq x y z
N MET A 1 -7.88 -13.64 31.95
CA MET A 1 -8.01 -15.06 31.60
C MET A 1 -9.30 -15.17 30.80
N SER A 2 -9.22 -15.32 29.49
CA SER A 2 -10.37 -15.66 28.65
C SER A 2 -10.17 -17.09 28.18
N GLU A 3 -11.15 -17.91 28.56
CA GLU A 3 -11.19 -19.35 28.44
C GLU A 3 -11.58 -19.72 27.01
N GLY A 4 -10.61 -20.26 26.27
CA GLY A 4 -10.74 -21.14 25.10
C GLY A 4 -12.04 -21.16 24.31
N GLU A 5 -12.36 -20.08 23.60
CA GLU A 5 -13.02 -20.25 22.30
C GLU A 5 -12.06 -21.09 21.45
N HIS A 6 -12.50 -22.27 21.02
CA HIS A 6 -11.74 -23.03 20.04
C HIS A 6 -11.69 -22.18 18.76
N LEU A 7 -10.61 -21.41 18.63
CA LEU A 7 -10.33 -20.54 17.50
C LEU A 7 -10.27 -21.44 16.26
N THR A 8 -11.38 -21.53 15.53
CA THR A 8 -11.38 -22.23 14.26
C THR A 8 -10.30 -21.60 13.38
N PRO A 9 -9.65 -22.35 12.46
CA PRO A 9 -8.65 -21.75 11.58
C PRO A 9 -9.17 -20.52 10.82
N ALA A 10 -10.46 -20.52 10.44
CA ALA A 10 -11.13 -19.37 9.84
C ALA A 10 -11.21 -18.16 10.80
N HIS A 11 -11.57 -18.38 12.07
CA HIS A 11 -11.55 -17.32 13.08
C HIS A 11 -10.14 -16.78 13.34
N HIS A 12 -9.13 -17.66 13.38
CA HIS A 12 -7.73 -17.27 13.53
C HIS A 12 -7.26 -16.36 12.39
N VAL A 13 -7.64 -16.68 11.15
CA VAL A 13 -7.36 -15.83 9.98
C VAL A 13 -8.09 -14.49 10.10
N GLY A 14 -9.37 -14.48 10.52
CA GLY A 14 -10.14 -13.27 10.75
C GLY A 14 -9.45 -12.32 11.75
N GLU A 15 -8.99 -12.85 12.88
CA GLU A 15 -8.28 -12.09 13.91
C GLU A 15 -6.93 -11.55 13.42
N LEU A 16 -6.17 -12.34 12.65
CA LEU A 16 -4.92 -11.90 12.04
C LEU A 16 -5.14 -10.71 11.10
N LEU A 17 -6.15 -10.79 10.24
CA LEU A 17 -6.44 -9.73 9.28
C LEU A 17 -7.03 -8.50 9.98
N ALA A 18 -7.92 -8.67 10.96
CA ALA A 18 -8.55 -7.54 11.65
C ALA A 18 -7.53 -6.63 12.37
N ARG A 19 -6.42 -7.19 12.84
CA ARG A 19 -5.34 -6.44 13.52
C ARG A 19 -4.18 -6.04 12.61
N ALA A 20 -4.11 -6.57 11.39
CA ALA A 20 -3.04 -6.26 10.46
C ALA A 20 -3.19 -4.86 9.88
N ARG A 21 -2.06 -4.21 9.60
CA ARG A 21 -2.01 -2.96 8.85
C ARG A 21 -2.21 -3.14 7.35
N ASN A 22 -1.91 -4.33 6.85
CA ASN A 22 -1.97 -4.68 5.44
C ASN A 22 -2.83 -5.95 5.19
N PRO A 23 -4.07 -6.01 5.73
CA PRO A 23 -4.89 -7.23 5.64
C PRO A 23 -5.26 -7.62 4.21
N PHE A 24 -5.12 -6.68 3.28
CA PHE A 24 -5.53 -6.84 1.89
C PHE A 24 -4.41 -7.27 0.95
N ASP A 25 -3.17 -7.33 1.45
CA ASP A 25 -2.00 -7.82 0.69
C ASP A 25 -2.03 -9.35 0.55
N VAL A 26 -2.80 -10.04 1.40
CA VAL A 26 -2.98 -11.49 1.30
C VAL A 26 -3.86 -11.82 0.09
N PRO A 27 -3.41 -12.69 -0.85
CA PRO A 27 -4.19 -13.03 -2.04
C PRO A 27 -5.53 -13.69 -1.71
N ASP A 28 -6.61 -13.30 -2.39
CA ASP A 28 -7.95 -13.86 -2.16
C ASP A 28 -8.02 -15.36 -2.46
N ALA A 29 -7.21 -15.84 -3.42
CA ALA A 29 -7.09 -17.27 -3.70
C ALA A 29 -6.53 -18.03 -2.50
N LEU A 30 -5.61 -17.42 -1.74
CA LEU A 30 -5.08 -17.98 -0.51
C LEU A 30 -6.13 -17.92 0.60
N LEU A 31 -6.83 -16.80 0.76
CA LEU A 31 -7.92 -16.68 1.76
C LEU A 31 -9.02 -17.72 1.54
N ARG A 32 -9.48 -17.90 0.30
CA ARG A 32 -10.46 -18.95 -0.06
C ARG A 32 -9.97 -20.36 0.25
N ARG A 33 -8.67 -20.62 0.08
CA ARG A 33 -8.08 -21.91 0.47
C ARG A 33 -8.08 -22.06 1.99
N LEU A 34 -7.74 -21.01 2.72
CA LEU A 34 -7.71 -20.99 4.18
C LEU A 34 -9.09 -21.15 4.83
N ASP A 35 -10.18 -20.81 4.14
CA ASP A 35 -11.54 -21.13 4.61
C ASP A 35 -11.77 -22.64 4.83
N SER A 36 -11.01 -23.49 4.12
CA SER A 36 -11.04 -24.95 4.25
C SER A 36 -10.05 -25.51 5.29
N ALA A 37 -9.34 -24.64 6.01
CA ALA A 37 -8.32 -25.08 6.96
C ALA A 37 -8.95 -25.82 8.16
N LEU A 38 -8.37 -26.96 8.50
CA LEU A 38 -8.80 -27.85 9.59
C LEU A 38 -8.03 -27.59 10.88
N MET A 39 -6.80 -27.10 10.77
CA MET A 39 -5.91 -26.83 11.90
C MET A 39 -5.00 -25.65 11.58
N VAL A 40 -4.62 -24.90 12.62
CA VAL A 40 -3.56 -23.89 12.56
C VAL A 40 -2.51 -24.18 13.64
N GLN A 41 -1.25 -24.04 13.27
CA GLN A 41 -0.10 -24.06 14.17
C GLN A 41 0.63 -22.72 14.05
N VAL A 42 0.92 -22.10 15.19
CA VAL A 42 1.62 -20.81 15.25
C VAL A 42 3.00 -21.02 15.83
N GLU A 43 4.02 -20.61 15.09
CA GLU A 43 5.42 -20.76 15.47
C GLU A 43 6.09 -19.39 15.48
N LEU A 44 6.96 -19.16 16.46
CA LEU A 44 7.85 -18.00 16.42
C LEU A 44 8.92 -18.25 15.34
N ALA A 45 8.82 -17.53 14.23
CA ALA A 45 9.74 -17.66 13.10
C ALA A 45 11.02 -16.84 13.27
N GLY A 46 10.90 -15.69 13.94
CA GLY A 46 12.00 -14.79 14.13
C GLY A 46 11.78 -13.92 15.36
N TRP A 47 12.82 -13.77 16.15
CA TRP A 47 12.84 -12.82 17.25
C TRP A 47 14.20 -12.13 17.24
N ARG A 48 14.22 -10.81 17.05
CA ARG A 48 15.47 -10.03 17.14
C ARG A 48 15.47 -9.16 18.38
N HIS A 49 16.11 -9.65 19.43
CA HIS A 49 16.54 -8.86 20.58
C HIS A 49 18.04 -8.58 20.42
N ARG A 50 18.46 -7.32 20.32
CA ARG A 50 19.88 -6.99 20.55
C ARG A 50 20.13 -7.10 22.05
N ASN A 51 21.04 -7.99 22.46
CA ASN A 51 21.37 -8.11 23.88
C ASN A 51 22.20 -6.92 24.40
N ASN A 52 22.89 -6.17 23.52
CA ASN A 52 23.48 -4.87 23.87
C ASN A 52 23.90 -4.07 22.61
N PRO A 53 23.60 -2.76 22.49
CA PRO A 53 22.62 -2.01 23.27
C PRO A 53 21.20 -2.57 23.07
N ARG A 54 20.35 -2.46 24.10
CA ARG A 54 18.93 -2.83 24.02
C ARG A 54 18.31 -2.11 22.82
N PRO A 55 17.62 -2.82 21.90
CA PRO A 55 16.97 -2.14 20.80
C PRO A 55 15.85 -1.27 21.38
N ALA A 56 15.63 -0.10 20.79
CA ALA A 56 14.59 0.83 21.23
C ALA A 56 13.18 0.26 21.04
N LEU A 57 13.02 -0.79 20.23
CA LEU A 57 11.75 -1.37 19.81
C LEU A 57 11.85 -2.89 19.65
N ARG A 58 10.77 -3.59 20.00
CA ARG A 58 10.55 -5.03 19.83
C ARG A 58 10.14 -5.33 18.38
N CYS A 59 10.66 -6.42 17.83
CA CYS A 59 10.32 -6.92 16.51
C CYS A 59 10.35 -8.46 16.54
N SER A 60 9.22 -9.09 16.26
CA SER A 60 9.03 -10.54 16.23
C SER A 60 8.19 -10.94 15.03
N SER A 61 8.57 -12.01 14.36
CA SER A 61 7.82 -12.61 13.27
C SER A 61 7.31 -14.00 13.64
N PHE A 62 6.09 -14.30 13.21
CA PHE A 62 5.41 -15.56 13.45
C PHE A 62 5.05 -16.23 12.13
N ARG A 63 5.07 -17.56 12.12
CA ARG A 63 4.62 -18.40 11.02
C ARG A 63 3.33 -19.10 11.45
N HIS A 64 2.25 -18.84 10.71
CA HIS A 64 0.96 -19.49 10.88
C HIS A 64 0.83 -20.55 9.79
N ALA A 65 1.02 -21.82 10.16
CA ALA A 65 0.90 -22.95 9.25
C ALA A 65 -0.50 -23.57 9.36
N PHE A 66 -1.17 -23.72 8.23
CA PHE A 66 -2.53 -24.24 8.13
C PHE A 66 -2.53 -25.59 7.43
N LEU A 67 -3.23 -26.57 8.00
CA LEU A 67 -3.55 -27.84 7.35
C LEU A 67 -4.90 -27.71 6.66
N LEU A 68 -4.96 -28.00 5.36
CA LEU A 68 -6.17 -27.85 4.54
C LEU A 68 -6.94 -29.17 4.42
N ALA A 69 -8.23 -29.09 4.11
CA ALA A 69 -9.09 -30.26 3.93
C ALA A 69 -8.69 -31.17 2.75
N ASP A 70 -7.97 -30.62 1.76
CA ASP A 70 -7.40 -31.37 0.64
C ASP A 70 -6.11 -32.13 0.99
N GLY A 71 -5.66 -32.07 2.24
CA GLY A 71 -4.40 -32.65 2.72
C GLY A 71 -3.16 -31.79 2.45
N GLY A 72 -3.34 -30.65 1.78
CA GLY A 72 -2.29 -29.66 1.54
C GLY A 72 -2.01 -28.78 2.77
N SER A 73 -1.04 -27.88 2.63
CA SER A 73 -0.75 -26.85 3.62
C SER A 73 -0.65 -25.46 3.00
N ALA A 74 -0.90 -24.46 3.82
CA ALA A 74 -0.75 -23.04 3.49
C ALA A 74 -0.07 -22.31 4.66
N VAL A 75 0.57 -21.18 4.38
CA VAL A 75 1.25 -20.38 5.41
C VAL A 75 0.85 -18.92 5.30
N LEU A 76 0.74 -18.27 6.46
CA LEU A 76 0.77 -16.82 6.59
C LEU A 76 1.91 -16.44 7.53
N TRP A 77 2.54 -15.32 7.26
CA TRP A 77 3.62 -14.75 8.04
C TRP A 77 3.15 -13.48 8.70
N GLU A 78 3.28 -13.38 10.01
CA GLU A 78 2.96 -12.16 10.76
C GLU A 78 4.24 -11.48 11.22
N LEU A 79 4.30 -10.15 11.08
CA LEU A 79 5.36 -9.30 11.62
C LEU A 79 4.75 -8.37 12.68
N CYS A 80 5.18 -8.51 13.93
CA CYS A 80 4.83 -7.62 15.02
C CYS A 80 6.01 -6.70 15.35
N TYR A 81 5.77 -5.40 15.45
CA TYR A 81 6.80 -4.44 15.82
C TYR A 81 6.23 -3.22 16.53
N ASP A 82 7.02 -2.62 17.41
CA ASP A 82 6.57 -1.43 18.13
C ASP A 82 6.46 -0.21 17.19
N ASP A 83 5.43 0.61 17.40
CA ASP A 83 5.25 1.90 16.74
C ASP A 83 6.18 2.96 17.37
N PRO A 84 7.24 3.43 16.69
CA PRO A 84 8.14 4.46 17.21
C PRO A 84 7.46 5.81 17.44
N GLU A 85 6.38 6.10 16.72
CA GLU A 85 5.77 7.43 16.65
C GLU A 85 4.59 7.59 17.60
N HIS A 86 3.81 6.52 17.79
CA HIS A 86 2.54 6.58 18.54
C HIS A 86 2.54 5.75 19.83
N GLY A 87 3.51 4.84 20.00
CA GLY A 87 3.51 3.87 21.08
C GLY A 87 2.43 2.80 20.91
N GLY A 88 2.81 1.52 20.96
CA GLY A 88 1.92 0.39 20.70
C GLY A 88 2.58 -0.64 19.79
N GLU A 89 1.89 -1.74 19.48
CA GLU A 89 2.38 -2.81 18.60
C GLU A 89 1.62 -2.77 17.26
N LEU A 90 2.36 -2.59 16.17
CA LEU A 90 1.88 -2.71 14.81
C LEU A 90 2.06 -4.14 14.32
N ARG A 91 1.15 -4.59 13.45
CA ARG A 91 1.15 -5.94 12.89
C ARG A 91 1.01 -5.87 11.37
N GLU A 92 1.76 -6.70 10.66
CA GLU A 92 1.66 -6.87 9.21
C GLU A 92 1.57 -8.36 8.89
N VAL A 93 0.83 -8.75 7.85
CA VAL A 93 0.62 -10.15 7.44
C VAL A 93 1.03 -10.32 5.97
N TYR A 94 1.72 -11.42 5.67
CA TYR A 94 2.28 -11.72 4.35
C TYR A 94 2.00 -13.16 3.95
N ALA A 95 1.74 -13.39 2.66
CA ALA A 95 1.61 -14.73 2.10
C ALA A 95 2.97 -15.38 1.82
N ASP A 96 3.99 -14.56 1.54
CA ASP A 96 5.32 -15.00 1.15
C ASP A 96 6.40 -14.64 2.18
N GLU A 97 7.37 -15.54 2.37
CA GLU A 97 8.45 -15.31 3.34
C GLU A 97 9.39 -14.19 2.88
N ALA A 98 9.67 -14.06 1.58
CA ALA A 98 10.57 -13.01 1.10
C ALA A 98 9.96 -11.62 1.29
N GLU A 99 8.64 -11.48 1.18
CA GLU A 99 7.94 -10.24 1.54
C GLU A 99 8.06 -9.91 3.03
N LEU A 100 7.86 -10.90 3.91
CA LEU A 100 8.15 -10.75 5.34
C LEU A 100 9.60 -10.28 5.56
N ARG A 101 10.59 -10.90 4.89
CA ARG A 101 12.01 -10.52 5.03
C ARG A 101 12.26 -9.08 4.59
N ARG A 102 11.63 -8.61 3.51
CA ARG A 102 11.72 -7.20 3.07
C ARG A 102 11.10 -6.26 4.11
N ALA A 103 9.97 -6.65 4.69
CA ALA A 103 9.31 -5.90 5.77
C ALA A 103 10.17 -5.83 7.03
N GLU A 104 10.75 -6.94 7.46
CA GLU A 104 11.71 -7.01 8.57
C GLU A 104 12.90 -6.05 8.35
N GLN A 105 13.47 -6.02 7.14
CA GLN A 105 14.57 -5.11 6.79
C GLN A 105 14.14 -3.64 6.79
N ARG A 106 12.91 -3.34 6.34
CA ARG A 106 12.34 -1.98 6.36
C ARG A 106 12.18 -1.50 7.80
N VAL A 107 11.57 -2.31 8.65
CA VAL A 107 11.39 -2.03 10.08
C VAL A 107 12.76 -1.86 10.75
N HIS A 108 13.72 -2.72 10.43
CA HIS A 108 15.08 -2.63 10.99
C HIS A 108 15.78 -1.32 10.64
N ARG A 109 15.72 -0.87 9.39
CA ARG A 109 16.31 0.41 8.96
C ARG A 109 15.71 1.59 9.71
N ARG A 110 14.38 1.59 9.91
CA ARG A 110 13.68 2.64 10.66
C ARG A 110 14.06 2.65 12.14
N MET A 111 14.33 1.49 12.73
CA MET A 111 14.76 1.33 14.13
C MET A 111 16.25 1.64 14.38
N GLY A 112 16.97 2.22 13.40
CA GLY A 112 18.41 2.51 13.53
C GLY A 112 19.33 1.30 13.28
N GLY A 113 18.79 0.23 12.69
CA GLY A 113 19.53 -0.92 12.21
C GLY A 113 19.83 -0.82 10.71
N GLY A 114 20.79 0.01 10.32
CA GLY A 114 21.35 -0.06 8.97
C GLY A 114 22.22 -1.32 8.80
N PRO A 115 22.35 -1.87 7.58
CA PRO A 115 23.44 -2.80 7.28
C PRO A 115 24.77 -2.13 7.66
N ARG A 116 25.61 -2.82 8.43
CA ARG A 116 26.96 -2.33 8.76
C ARG A 116 27.79 -2.28 7.47
N THR A 117 28.01 -1.09 6.91
CA THR A 117 29.29 -0.80 6.30
C THR A 117 30.30 -0.70 7.44
N GLY A 118 31.34 -1.54 7.41
CA GLY A 118 32.39 -1.54 8.43
C GLY A 118 33.09 -0.17 8.51
N PRO A 119 33.70 0.19 9.66
CA PRO A 119 34.45 1.42 9.78
C PRO A 119 35.74 1.29 8.97
N GLY A 120 35.83 2.00 7.86
CA GLY A 120 37.05 2.05 7.07
C GLY A 120 36.81 2.48 5.63
N SER A 121 36.48 3.76 5.42
CA SER A 121 37.17 4.58 4.42
C SER A 121 36.65 6.02 4.48
N THR A 122 37.43 6.86 5.13
CA THR A 122 37.42 8.31 4.93
C THR A 122 38.05 8.61 3.57
N ALA A 123 37.26 9.11 2.63
CA ALA A 123 37.70 9.94 1.52
C ALA A 123 36.44 10.72 1.08
N GLY A 124 36.29 12.02 1.35
CA GLY A 124 37.27 13.08 1.10
C GLY A 124 37.02 13.60 -0.32
N GLY A 125 36.29 14.71 -0.44
CA GLY A 125 36.21 15.48 -1.69
C GLY A 125 34.83 16.02 -2.02
N GLU A 126 34.53 17.25 -1.58
CA GLU A 126 33.73 18.18 -2.38
C GLU A 126 34.45 18.42 -3.74
N PRO A 127 33.74 18.92 -4.77
CA PRO A 127 33.86 20.36 -4.98
C PRO A 127 32.59 21.08 -5.46
N ALA A 128 32.67 22.39 -5.21
CA ALA A 128 31.76 23.46 -5.51
C ALA A 128 31.46 23.71 -7.01
N ALA A 129 30.23 24.19 -7.24
CA ALA A 129 29.79 25.28 -8.11
C ALA A 129 30.56 25.63 -9.41
N ARG A 130 29.82 25.70 -10.53
CA ARG A 130 29.99 26.75 -11.54
C ARG A 130 28.66 27.15 -12.18
N ARG A 131 28.44 28.46 -12.21
CA ARG A 131 27.26 29.18 -12.72
C ARG A 131 27.64 29.92 -14.01
N GLY A 132 26.74 29.91 -15.00
CA GLY A 132 26.56 30.93 -16.06
C GLY A 132 27.10 30.58 -17.45
N PRO A 133 26.64 31.24 -18.55
CA PRO A 133 25.58 32.27 -18.68
C PRO A 133 24.46 31.91 -19.69
N ALA A 134 23.57 32.87 -19.97
CA ALA A 134 22.25 32.75 -20.61
C ALA A 134 22.21 32.96 -22.15
N GLU A 135 21.20 32.33 -22.79
CA GLU A 135 20.38 32.75 -23.97
C GLU A 135 21.05 32.82 -25.38
N PRO A 136 20.35 32.49 -26.51
CA PRO A 136 19.07 33.12 -26.88
C PRO A 136 17.97 32.25 -27.49
N ARG A 137 16.78 32.86 -27.40
CA ARG A 137 15.45 32.57 -27.97
C ARG A 137 15.49 32.17 -29.44
N SER A 138 14.71 31.15 -29.79
CA SER A 138 14.19 30.94 -31.15
C SER A 138 12.69 30.72 -31.09
N SER A 139 11.96 31.74 -31.52
CA SER A 139 10.53 31.73 -31.80
C SER A 139 10.31 31.42 -33.27
N CYS A 140 9.46 30.44 -33.57
CA CYS A 140 8.67 30.23 -34.80
C CYS A 140 8.07 28.82 -34.66
N GLY A 141 6.77 28.55 -34.76
CA GLY A 141 5.60 29.37 -34.98
C GLY A 141 4.39 28.48 -34.65
N HIS A 142 3.30 29.12 -34.24
CA HIS A 142 2.00 28.49 -34.00
C HIS A 142 1.54 27.66 -35.20
N LEU A 143 1.13 26.42 -34.95
CA LEU A 143 0.01 25.79 -35.63
C LEU A 143 -0.87 25.13 -34.57
N SER A 144 -2.03 25.74 -34.32
CA SER A 144 -3.10 25.21 -33.49
C SER A 144 -3.83 24.07 -34.21
N ALA A 145 -4.03 22.94 -33.53
CA ALA A 145 -5.16 22.01 -33.68
C ALA A 145 -5.10 20.89 -32.61
N PRO A 146 -6.24 20.27 -32.30
CA PRO A 146 -7.09 20.52 -31.13
C PRO A 146 -6.57 19.89 -29.83
N ASP A 147 -7.00 20.45 -28.69
CA ASP A 147 -6.87 19.86 -27.35
C ASP A 147 -7.54 18.48 -27.31
N THR A 148 -6.76 17.43 -27.55
CA THR A 148 -7.01 16.13 -26.94
C THR A 148 -6.02 16.05 -25.81
N THR A 149 -6.54 16.08 -24.58
CA THR A 149 -5.77 15.83 -23.37
C THR A 149 -4.85 14.64 -23.63
N ALA A 150 -3.54 14.89 -23.54
CA ALA A 150 -2.54 13.84 -23.66
C ALA A 150 -2.63 12.96 -22.40
N GLN A 151 -3.62 12.06 -22.34
CA GLN A 151 -3.51 10.86 -21.53
C GLN A 151 -2.27 10.12 -22.05
N GLY A 152 -1.23 10.05 -21.21
CA GLY A 152 -0.01 9.30 -21.53
C GLY A 152 -0.37 7.86 -21.93
N ALA A 153 0.38 7.29 -22.87
CA ALA A 153 0.12 5.92 -23.31
C ALA A 153 0.23 4.94 -22.13
N HIS A 154 -0.91 4.35 -21.74
CA HIS A 154 -0.96 3.37 -20.66
C HIS A 154 -0.14 2.13 -21.02
N THR A 155 0.70 1.69 -20.08
CA THR A 155 1.47 0.44 -20.23
C THR A 155 0.78 -0.66 -19.45
N TYR A 156 -0.23 -1.27 -20.07
CA TYR A 156 -1.04 -2.30 -19.44
C TYR A 156 -0.24 -3.53 -19.06
N THR A 157 -0.26 -3.88 -17.78
CA THR A 157 0.28 -5.13 -17.24
C THR A 157 -0.83 -6.19 -17.24
N GLY A 158 -0.59 -7.35 -17.87
CA GLY A 158 -1.62 -8.34 -18.18
C GLY A 158 -1.92 -9.40 -17.11
N GLU A 159 -1.13 -9.49 -16.04
CA GLU A 159 -1.33 -10.50 -15.00
C GLU A 159 -2.23 -9.98 -13.87
N ASP A 160 -3.19 -10.79 -13.43
CA ASP A 160 -4.05 -10.59 -12.26
C ASP A 160 -4.90 -9.30 -12.20
N SER A 161 -5.15 -8.65 -13.33
CA SER A 161 -5.93 -7.38 -13.40
C SER A 161 -7.32 -7.44 -12.76
N PRO A 162 -8.13 -8.51 -12.94
CA PRO A 162 -9.42 -8.64 -12.24
C PRO A 162 -9.26 -8.72 -10.72
N ASP A 163 -8.20 -9.38 -10.24
CA ASP A 163 -7.93 -9.50 -8.81
C ASP A 163 -7.38 -8.19 -8.24
N HIS A 164 -6.58 -7.44 -9.00
CA HIS A 164 -6.17 -6.07 -8.65
C HIS A 164 -7.38 -5.15 -8.46
N ALA A 165 -8.31 -5.15 -9.41
CA ALA A 165 -9.55 -4.37 -9.30
C ALA A 165 -10.38 -4.74 -8.07
N ARG A 166 -10.50 -6.05 -7.77
CA ARG A 166 -11.22 -6.53 -6.57
C ARG A 166 -10.55 -6.05 -5.30
N ARG A 167 -9.22 -6.10 -5.21
CA ARG A 167 -8.46 -5.59 -4.06
C ARG A 167 -8.69 -4.10 -3.87
N LEU A 168 -8.59 -3.30 -4.93
CA LEU A 168 -8.81 -1.86 -4.90
C LEU A 168 -10.21 -1.50 -4.37
N LEU A 169 -11.26 -2.09 -4.95
CA LEU A 169 -12.64 -1.80 -4.55
C LEU A 169 -13.01 -2.31 -3.15
N ARG A 170 -12.29 -3.31 -2.63
CA ARG A 170 -12.46 -3.77 -1.25
C ARG A 170 -11.82 -2.81 -0.25
N ARG A 171 -10.70 -2.17 -0.60
CA ARG A 171 -10.01 -1.17 0.22
C ARG A 171 -10.81 0.12 0.36
N ALA A 172 -11.63 0.45 -0.63
CA ALA A 172 -12.46 1.65 -0.64
C ALA A 172 -13.40 1.73 0.57
N GLU A 173 -13.17 2.69 1.45
CA GLU A 173 -13.96 2.97 2.65
C GLU A 173 -15.05 4.02 2.41
N ASN A 174 -14.98 4.77 1.31
CA ASN A 174 -15.97 5.79 1.00
C ASN A 174 -17.36 5.16 0.74
N PRO A 175 -18.44 5.73 1.30
CA PRO A 175 -19.80 5.20 1.13
C PRO A 175 -20.27 5.13 -0.33
N ASP A 176 -19.75 6.03 -1.17
CA ASP A 176 -20.05 6.20 -2.60
C ASP A 176 -19.07 5.45 -3.52
N ARG A 177 -18.33 4.48 -2.99
CA ARG A 177 -17.40 3.65 -3.76
C ARG A 177 -18.09 2.95 -4.95
N PRO A 178 -17.34 2.64 -6.03
CA PRO A 178 -17.91 2.01 -7.22
C PRO A 178 -18.69 0.72 -6.92
N GLY A 179 -19.92 0.66 -7.46
CA GLY A 179 -20.88 -0.40 -7.22
C GLY A 179 -20.68 -1.68 -8.06
N GLU A 180 -21.67 -2.57 -8.00
CA GLU A 180 -21.60 -3.91 -8.60
C GLU A 180 -21.42 -3.89 -10.13
N ASP A 181 -21.96 -2.91 -10.83
CA ASP A 181 -21.80 -2.81 -12.29
C ASP A 181 -20.34 -2.55 -12.69
N VAL A 182 -19.64 -1.71 -11.93
CA VAL A 182 -18.22 -1.45 -12.12
C VAL A 182 -17.39 -2.69 -11.77
N ARG A 183 -17.74 -3.39 -10.68
CA ARG A 183 -17.11 -4.68 -10.31
C ARG A 183 -17.27 -5.73 -11.42
N ARG A 184 -18.46 -5.83 -12.02
CA ARG A 184 -18.75 -6.75 -13.11
C ARG A 184 -17.92 -6.45 -14.36
N ARG A 185 -17.77 -5.17 -14.71
CA ARG A 185 -16.89 -4.75 -15.81
C ARG A 185 -15.43 -5.10 -15.53
N LEU A 186 -14.94 -4.76 -14.35
CA LEU A 186 -13.54 -5.03 -13.97
C LEU A 186 -13.21 -6.52 -13.85
N ALA A 187 -14.20 -7.38 -13.65
CA ALA A 187 -14.00 -8.83 -13.69
C ALA A 187 -13.53 -9.34 -15.06
N THR A 188 -13.71 -8.56 -16.14
CA THR A 188 -13.22 -8.88 -17.49
C THR A 188 -11.93 -8.15 -17.86
N ALA A 189 -11.29 -7.46 -16.91
CA ALA A 189 -10.07 -6.70 -17.16
C ALA A 189 -8.94 -7.63 -17.66
N LEU A 190 -8.37 -7.28 -18.80
CA LEU A 190 -7.22 -7.95 -19.41
C LEU A 190 -5.90 -7.34 -18.98
N GLY A 191 -5.89 -6.07 -18.60
CA GLY A 191 -4.69 -5.37 -18.19
C GLY A 191 -5.01 -4.21 -17.25
N HIS A 192 -4.03 -3.81 -16.44
CA HIS A 192 -4.11 -2.58 -15.65
C HIS A 192 -2.81 -1.79 -15.70
N ASP A 193 -2.92 -0.49 -15.54
CA ASP A 193 -1.81 0.45 -15.37
C ASP A 193 -2.10 1.34 -14.15
N ILE A 194 -1.05 1.70 -13.42
CA ILE A 194 -1.16 2.50 -12.20
C ILE A 194 -0.25 3.70 -12.33
N VAL A 195 -0.85 4.89 -12.36
CA VAL A 195 -0.13 6.15 -12.57
C VAL A 195 -0.43 7.08 -11.40
N TYR A 196 0.62 7.70 -10.86
CA TYR A 196 0.45 8.77 -9.88
C TYR A 196 -0.12 10.02 -10.55
N VAL A 197 -1.18 10.59 -9.98
CA VAL A 197 -1.78 11.84 -10.45
C VAL A 197 -1.08 13.00 -9.75
N PRO A 198 -0.27 13.82 -10.47
CA PRO A 198 0.48 14.91 -9.86
C PRO A 198 -0.45 15.98 -9.32
N ARG A 199 -0.13 16.47 -8.13
CA ARG A 199 -0.96 17.32 -7.30
C ARG A 199 -0.16 18.62 -6.99
N PRO A 200 -0.69 19.85 -7.18
CA PRO A 200 -0.01 21.09 -6.80
C PRO A 200 0.65 21.08 -5.42
N SER A 201 1.86 21.61 -5.33
CA SER A 201 2.74 21.59 -4.15
C SER A 201 2.16 22.27 -2.89
N ALA A 202 1.04 22.99 -3.01
CA ALA A 202 0.35 23.60 -1.87
C ALA A 202 -0.17 22.56 -0.87
N TRP A 203 -0.42 21.33 -1.32
CA TRP A 203 -0.76 20.18 -0.48
C TRP A 203 0.41 19.59 0.32
N GLU A 204 1.65 20.01 0.04
CA GLU A 204 2.83 19.71 0.88
C GLU A 204 2.93 20.68 2.08
N SER A 205 1.80 20.99 2.73
CA SER A 205 1.80 21.89 3.87
C SER A 205 2.37 21.17 5.12
N ARG A 206 3.60 21.54 5.52
CA ARG A 206 4.22 21.56 6.87
C ARG A 206 3.73 20.65 8.01
N GLY A 207 3.23 19.44 7.76
CA GLY A 207 3.14 18.40 8.79
C GLY A 207 2.05 17.36 8.59
N ARG A 208 2.42 16.10 8.88
CA ARG A 208 1.57 14.95 9.28
C ARG A 208 0.42 14.52 8.35
N VAL A 209 0.16 15.22 7.25
CA VAL A 209 -0.90 14.87 6.29
C VAL A 209 -0.25 14.16 5.11
N TRP A 210 -0.62 12.90 4.91
CA TRP A 210 -0.33 12.15 3.71
C TRP A 210 -1.60 12.13 2.86
N CYS A 211 -1.48 12.52 1.60
CA CYS A 211 -2.55 12.47 0.62
C CYS A 211 -1.93 12.22 -0.75
N SER A 212 -2.35 11.17 -1.43
CA SER A 212 -1.89 10.83 -2.78
C SER A 212 -3.05 10.29 -3.60
N VAL A 213 -3.08 10.65 -4.88
CA VAL A 213 -4.04 10.09 -5.83
C VAL A 213 -3.33 9.29 -6.89
N TYR A 214 -3.85 8.10 -7.15
CA TYR A 214 -3.40 7.20 -8.19
C TYR A 214 -4.55 6.91 -9.16
N GLN A 215 -4.27 6.98 -10.45
CA GLN A 215 -5.15 6.48 -11.48
C GLN A 215 -4.85 5.01 -11.70
N HIS A 216 -5.88 4.17 -11.60
CA HIS A 216 -5.86 2.77 -11.97
C HIS A 216 -6.67 2.61 -13.26
N ALA A 217 -5.98 2.58 -14.40
CA ALA A 217 -6.59 2.35 -15.70
C ALA A 217 -6.68 0.84 -15.96
N PHE A 218 -7.84 0.35 -16.40
CA PHE A 218 -8.08 -1.04 -16.72
C PHE A 218 -8.54 -1.19 -18.16
N LEU A 219 -7.85 -2.03 -18.93
CA LEU A 219 -8.25 -2.46 -20.27
C LEU A 219 -9.21 -3.65 -20.14
N LEU A 220 -10.43 -3.52 -20.66
CA LEU A 220 -11.47 -4.55 -20.59
C LEU A 220 -11.46 -5.46 -21.82
N ALA A 221 -12.13 -6.62 -21.70
CA ALA A 221 -12.20 -7.61 -22.78
C ALA A 221 -12.92 -7.12 -24.06
N ASP A 222 -13.78 -6.09 -23.94
CA ASP A 222 -14.45 -5.45 -25.07
C ASP A 222 -13.58 -4.36 -25.74
N GLY A 223 -12.34 -4.16 -25.27
CA GLY A 223 -11.41 -3.14 -25.75
C GLY A 223 -11.67 -1.75 -25.18
N SER A 224 -12.69 -1.58 -24.34
CA SER A 224 -12.92 -0.32 -23.63
C SER A 224 -11.97 -0.17 -22.43
N GLU A 225 -11.79 1.08 -22.01
CA GLU A 225 -11.00 1.42 -20.83
C GLU A 225 -11.92 1.95 -19.73
N ILE A 226 -11.59 1.62 -18.48
CA ILE A 226 -12.17 2.27 -17.31
C ILE A 226 -11.06 2.69 -16.36
N SER A 227 -11.13 3.93 -15.88
CA SER A 227 -10.22 4.46 -14.88
C SER A 227 -10.90 4.56 -13.53
N LEU A 228 -10.18 4.16 -12.48
CA LEU A 228 -10.55 4.39 -11.09
C LEU A 228 -9.49 5.28 -10.43
N TYR A 229 -9.92 6.20 -9.59
CA TYR A 229 -9.03 7.10 -8.88
C TYR A 229 -8.98 6.70 -7.41
N GLU A 230 -7.84 6.14 -7.00
CA GLU A 230 -7.55 5.79 -5.63
C GLU A 230 -7.01 7.02 -4.91
N LEU A 231 -7.70 7.42 -3.84
CA LEU A 231 -7.24 8.42 -2.88
C LEU A 231 -6.73 7.72 -1.63
N GLU A 232 -5.42 7.77 -1.40
CA GLU A 232 -4.80 7.31 -0.16
C GLU A 232 -4.53 8.53 0.75
N HIS A 233 -5.09 8.52 1.98
CA HIS A 233 -4.91 9.64 2.89
C HIS A 233 -4.96 9.24 4.38
N ASN A 234 -4.41 10.06 5.26
CA ASN A 234 -4.54 9.88 6.73
C ASN A 234 -5.42 10.97 7.40
N LEU A 235 -6.27 11.64 6.62
CA LEU A 235 -7.19 12.68 7.07
C LEU A 235 -8.42 12.15 7.84
N SER A 236 -8.45 10.89 8.26
CA SER A 236 -9.53 10.33 9.10
C SER A 236 -9.35 10.61 10.60
N GLY A 237 -8.14 11.05 11.03
CA GLY A 237 -7.89 11.48 12.42
C GLY A 237 -7.47 10.37 13.36
N SER A 238 -7.68 9.13 12.93
CA SER A 238 -7.11 7.93 13.56
C SER A 238 -5.60 7.80 13.32
N GLY A 239 -5.03 8.57 12.39
CA GLY A 239 -3.65 8.38 11.90
C GLY A 239 -3.49 7.18 10.95
N ARG A 240 -4.53 6.34 10.80
CA ARG A 240 -4.56 5.23 9.84
C ARG A 240 -4.71 5.76 8.42
N LEU A 241 -4.01 5.11 7.48
CA LEU A 241 -4.20 5.33 6.06
C LEU A 241 -5.58 4.78 5.65
N VAL A 242 -6.36 5.62 5.00
CA VAL A 242 -7.67 5.33 4.44
C VAL A 242 -7.55 5.36 2.92
N CYS A 243 -8.28 4.47 2.27
CA CYS A 243 -8.39 4.37 0.83
C CYS A 243 -9.82 4.72 0.45
N GLU A 244 -9.98 5.72 -0.41
CA GLU A 244 -11.24 6.06 -1.07
C GLU A 244 -11.08 5.84 -2.58
N VAL A 245 -12.12 5.37 -3.26
CA VAL A 245 -12.04 5.10 -4.70
C VAL A 245 -13.20 5.78 -5.42
N TYR A 246 -12.88 6.47 -6.52
CA TYR A 246 -13.81 7.26 -7.31
C TYR A 246 -13.74 6.90 -8.80
N LEU A 247 -14.83 7.15 -9.53
CA LEU A 247 -14.87 7.00 -10.98
C LEU A 247 -14.29 8.22 -11.72
N GLU A 248 -14.22 9.37 -11.03
CA GLU A 248 -13.78 10.64 -11.60
C GLU A 248 -12.70 11.26 -10.72
N GLU A 249 -11.66 11.81 -11.37
CA GLU A 249 -10.56 12.52 -10.71
C GLU A 249 -11.06 13.71 -9.89
N THR A 250 -11.99 14.47 -10.48
CA THR A 250 -12.61 15.67 -9.89
C THR A 250 -13.28 15.35 -8.55
N VAL A 251 -13.95 14.21 -8.44
CA VAL A 251 -14.61 13.78 -7.19
C VAL A 251 -13.56 13.41 -6.13
N ALA A 252 -12.47 12.75 -6.52
CA ALA A 252 -11.35 12.48 -5.62
C ALA A 252 -10.68 13.77 -5.12
N ASP A 253 -10.57 14.79 -5.97
CA ASP A 253 -10.07 16.12 -5.59
C ASP A 253 -11.02 16.86 -4.64
N GLU A 254 -12.32 16.85 -4.93
CA GLU A 254 -13.34 17.45 -4.06
C GLU A 254 -13.37 16.78 -2.68
N ALA A 255 -13.19 15.46 -2.61
CA ALA A 255 -13.11 14.72 -1.35
C ALA A 255 -11.94 15.19 -0.48
N VAL A 256 -10.76 15.40 -1.09
CA VAL A 256 -9.58 15.92 -0.39
C VAL A 256 -9.82 17.34 0.13
N LEU A 257 -10.34 18.23 -0.72
CA LEU A 257 -10.62 19.61 -0.33
C LEU A 257 -11.66 19.69 0.80
N ARG A 258 -12.68 18.84 0.77
CA ARG A 258 -13.68 18.73 1.84
C ARG A 258 -13.02 18.31 3.16
N MET A 259 -12.23 17.25 3.16
CA MET A 259 -11.56 16.73 4.36
C MET A 259 -10.54 17.72 4.95
N ALA A 260 -9.85 18.47 4.11
CA ALA A 260 -8.94 19.51 4.56
C ALA A 260 -9.67 20.67 5.24
N ARG A 261 -10.78 21.15 4.66
CA ARG A 261 -11.63 22.19 5.26
C ARG A 261 -12.18 21.75 6.61
N GLU A 262 -12.65 20.51 6.72
CA GLU A 262 -13.15 19.93 7.98
C GLU A 262 -12.07 19.94 9.09
N ARG A 263 -10.78 19.95 8.72
CA ARG A 263 -9.65 19.99 9.65
C ARG A 263 -9.01 21.37 9.82
N GLY A 264 -9.50 22.38 9.10
CA GLY A 264 -8.87 23.69 9.04
C GLY A 264 -7.46 23.66 8.44
N ILE A 265 -7.18 22.71 7.54
CA ILE A 265 -5.96 22.65 6.74
C ILE A 265 -6.22 23.45 5.46
N ASP A 266 -5.35 24.43 5.20
CA ASP A 266 -5.35 25.17 3.93
C ASP A 266 -4.49 24.40 2.92
N LEU A 267 -5.08 24.12 1.76
CA LEU A 267 -4.62 23.16 0.77
C LEU A 267 -4.51 23.82 -0.61
#